data_AF-A0A3D1RBA7-F1
#
_entry.id   AF-A0A3D1RBA7-F1
#
_cell.length_a   1.000
_cell.length_b   1.000
_cell.length_c   1.000
_cell.angle_alpha   90.00
_cell.angle_beta   90.00
_cell.angle_gamma   90.00
#
_symmetry.space_group_name_H-M   'P 1'
#
loop_
_entity.id
_entity.type
_entity.pdbx_description
1 polymer ?
#
loop_
_entity_poly.entity_id
_entity_poly.type
_entity_poly.pdbx_seq_one_letter_code
_entity_poly.pdbx_strand_id
1 'polypeptide(L)' 'LISSASCIICRSGYSSVMDILHLGKKAVLIPTPGQPEQEYLARHLAASGIAPYIAQKDFTLTAAMEL' A
#
# COMPACT_ATOMS: atom_id res chain seq x y z
N LEU A 1 -5.92 -14.78 6.77
CA LEU A 1 -6.15 -13.37 7.17
C LEU A 1 -6.13 -12.45 5.95
N ILE A 2 -5.00 -12.33 5.23
CA ILE A 2 -4.87 -11.48 4.03
C ILE A 2 -5.73 -12.02 2.86
N SER A 3 -5.75 -13.33 2.65
CA SER A 3 -6.52 -13.97 1.57
C SER A 3 -8.04 -13.74 1.66
N SER A 4 -8.59 -13.52 2.86
CA SER A 4 -10.01 -13.23 3.09
C SER A 4 -10.35 -11.74 3.11
N ALA A 5 -9.35 -10.85 3.06
CA ALA A 5 -9.57 -9.42 3.06
C ALA A 5 -10.10 -8.94 1.70
N SER A 6 -11.03 -7.98 1.73
CA SER A 6 -11.55 -7.26 0.56
C SER A 6 -10.62 -6.12 0.13
N CYS A 7 -9.97 -5.48 1.08
CA CYS A 7 -8.95 -4.45 0.88
C CYS A 7 -7.92 -4.50 2.02
N ILE A 8 -6.68 -4.16 1.72
CA ILE A 8 -5.56 -4.12 2.69
C ILE A 8 -5.05 -2.69 2.80
N ILE A 9 -4.94 -2.18 4.01
CA ILE A 9 -4.24 -0.92 4.28
C ILE A 9 -2.98 -1.26 5.05
N CYS A 10 -1.81 -1.01 4.47
CA CYS A 10 -0.55 -1.40 5.09
C CYS A 10 0.62 -0.49 4.71
N ARG A 11 1.74 -0.68 5.39
CA ARG A 11 3.02 -0.09 4.98
C ARG A 11 3.52 -0.79 3.72
N SER A 12 4.30 -0.10 2.90
CA SER A 12 4.90 -0.65 1.68
C SER A 12 6.15 -1.48 1.96
N GLY A 13 6.08 -2.37 2.96
CA GLY A 13 7.15 -3.33 3.23
C GLY A 13 7.21 -4.41 2.15
N TYR A 14 8.42 -4.90 1.85
CA TYR A 14 8.65 -5.85 0.76
C TYR A 14 7.76 -7.10 0.82
N SER A 15 7.68 -7.78 1.97
CA SER A 15 6.84 -8.98 2.11
C SER A 15 5.35 -8.66 1.94
N SER A 16 4.87 -7.53 2.47
CA SER A 16 3.47 -7.12 2.29
C SER A 16 3.15 -6.83 0.83
N VAL A 17 4.05 -6.16 0.11
CA VAL A 17 3.93 -5.95 -1.34
C VAL A 17 3.86 -7.28 -2.08
N MET A 18 4.73 -8.23 -1.72
CA MET A 18 4.72 -9.56 -2.34
C MET A 18 3.41 -10.31 -2.10
N ASP A 19 2.88 -10.27 -0.88
CA ASP A 19 1.59 -10.89 -0.57
C ASP A 19 0.44 -10.26 -1.37
N ILE A 20 0.42 -8.93 -1.49
CA ILE A 20 -0.59 -8.19 -2.26
C ILE A 20 -0.54 -8.59 -3.73
N LEU A 21 0.65 -8.60 -4.33
CA LEU A 21 0.87 -8.94 -5.74
C LEU A 21 0.52 -10.39 -6.02
N HIS A 22 1.01 -11.31 -5.19
CA HIS A 22 0.79 -12.75 -5.38
C HIS A 22 -0.69 -13.13 -5.24
N LEU A 23 -1.39 -12.50 -4.30
CA LEU A 23 -2.81 -12.78 -4.04
C LEU A 23 -3.76 -11.90 -4.86
N GLY A 24 -3.25 -10.97 -5.67
CA GLY A 24 -4.06 -10.05 -6.49
C GLY A 24 -5.01 -9.18 -5.66
N LYS A 25 -4.59 -8.77 -4.45
CA LYS A 25 -5.45 -8.04 -3.52
C LYS A 25 -5.45 -6.54 -3.79
N LYS A 26 -6.60 -5.90 -3.57
CA LYS A 26 -6.68 -4.44 -3.50
C LYS A 26 -5.94 -3.96 -2.26
N ALA A 27 -5.13 -2.92 -2.40
CA ALA A 27 -4.39 -2.37 -1.30
C ALA A 27 -4.18 -0.86 -1.42
N VAL A 28 -4.11 -0.19 -0.27
CA VAL A 28 -3.65 1.20 -0.12
C VAL A 28 -2.38 1.19 0.72
N LEU A 29 -1.31 1.76 0.18
CA LEU A 29 0.00 1.76 0.81
C LEU A 29 0.24 3.06 1.61
N ILE A 30 0.88 2.94 2.77
CA ILE A 30 1.28 4.09 3.60
C ILE A 30 2.78 3.99 3.86
N PRO A 31 3.67 4.49 2.97
CA PRO A 31 5.10 4.38 3.17
C PRO A 31 5.55 5.05 4.48
N THR A 32 6.56 4.46 5.14
CA THR A 32 7.19 5.07 6.31
C THR A 32 8.09 6.23 5.89
N PRO A 33 7.87 7.47 6.38
CA PRO A 33 8.76 8.60 6.12
C PRO A 33 10.19 8.27 6.55
N GLY A 34 11.15 8.52 5.66
CA GLY A 34 12.56 8.22 5.94
C GLY A 34 12.94 6.76 5.79
N GLN A 35 12.06 5.93 5.20
CA GLN A 35 12.40 4.58 4.72
C GLN A 35 12.40 4.59 3.18
N PRO A 36 13.56 4.82 2.53
CA PRO A 36 13.63 5.04 1.09
C PRO A 36 13.05 3.88 0.27
N GLU A 37 13.25 2.64 0.71
CA GLU A 37 12.71 1.45 0.04
C GLU A 37 11.18 1.44 0.05
N GLN A 38 10.55 1.73 1.20
CA GLN A 38 9.10 1.80 1.31
C GLN A 38 8.54 2.93 0.44
N GLU A 39 9.17 4.10 0.46
CA GLU A 39 8.75 5.25 -0.36
C GLU A 39 8.88 4.94 -1.86
N TYR A 40 9.97 4.29 -2.28
CA TYR A 40 10.17 3.84 -3.64
C TYR A 40 9.11 2.84 -4.08
N LEU A 41 8.89 1.78 -3.30
CA LEU A 41 7.91 0.73 -3.62
C LEU A 41 6.49 1.31 -3.73
N ALA A 42 6.09 2.19 -2.82
CA ALA A 42 4.78 2.84 -2.87
C ALA A 42 4.60 3.66 -4.17
N ARG A 43 5.60 4.47 -4.55
CA ARG A 43 5.57 5.25 -5.80
C ARG A 43 5.56 4.37 -7.03
N HIS A 44 6.39 3.32 -7.05
CA HIS A 44 6.50 2.40 -8.18
C HIS A 44 5.21 1.63 -8.44
N LEU A 45 4.58 1.11 -7.38
CA LEU A 45 3.32 0.36 -7.50
C LEU A 45 2.14 1.26 -7.88
N ALA A 46 2.12 2.49 -7.39
CA ALA A 46 1.11 3.46 -7.82
C ALA A 46 1.29 3.87 -9.29
N ALA A 47 2.53 4.13 -9.74
CA ALA A 47 2.82 4.43 -11.14
C ALA A 47 2.47 3.25 -12.07
N SER A 48 2.58 2.02 -11.58
CA SER A 48 2.19 0.81 -12.31
C SER A 48 0.68 0.53 -12.28
N GLY A 49 -0.12 1.36 -11.61
CA GLY A 49 -1.56 1.18 -11.47
C GLY A 49 -1.96 -0.01 -10.57
N ILE A 50 -1.03 -0.51 -9.75
CA ILE A 50 -1.24 -1.72 -8.94
C ILE A 50 -1.89 -1.38 -7.60
N ALA A 51 -1.36 -0.39 -6.89
CA ALA A 51 -1.85 0.02 -5.58
C ALA A 51 -1.58 1.52 -5.36
N PRO A 52 -2.61 2.33 -5.04
CA PRO A 52 -2.39 3.72 -4.66
C PRO A 52 -1.68 3.82 -3.30
N TYR A 53 -1.14 5.00 -3.00
CA TYR A 53 -0.52 5.27 -1.69
C TYR A 53 -0.95 6.62 -1.12
N ILE A 54 -0.92 6.72 0.20
CA ILE A 54 -1.11 7.96 0.96
C ILE A 54 0.14 8.21 1.79
N ALA A 55 0.71 9.42 1.75
CA ALA A 55 1.81 9.75 2.63
C ALA A 55 1.36 9.68 4.10
N GLN A 56 2.20 9.17 5.00
CA GLN A 56 1.80 8.95 6.40
C GLN A 56 1.21 10.20 7.09
N LYS A 57 1.75 11.38 6.80
CA LYS A 57 1.26 12.64 7.38
C LYS A 57 -0.16 13.01 6.93
N ASP A 58 -0.58 12.50 5.78
CA ASP A 58 -1.88 12.78 5.15
C ASP A 58 -2.86 11.61 5.34
N PHE A 59 -2.44 10.54 6.05
CA PHE A 59 -3.27 9.36 6.24
C PHE A 59 -4.45 9.64 7.18
N THR A 60 -5.63 9.35 6.66
CA THR A 60 -6.85 9.13 7.45
C THR A 60 -7.55 7.87 6.92
N LEU A 61 -8.32 7.21 7.79
CA LEU A 61 -9.07 6.02 7.35
C LEU A 61 -10.05 6.36 6.25
N THR A 62 -10.73 7.51 6.35
CA THR A 62 -11.65 8.01 5.33
C THR A 62 -10.96 8.20 3.99
N ALA A 63 -9.81 8.89 3.95
CA ALA A 63 -9.06 9.10 2.71
C ALA A 63 -8.59 7.77 2.08
N ALA A 64 -8.25 6.77 2.89
CA ALA A 64 -7.86 5.45 2.38
C ALA A 64 -9.04 4.64 1.82
N MET A 65 -10.26 4.89 2.28
CA MET A 65 -11.46 4.19 1.78
C MET A 65 -12.05 4.82 0.52
N GLU A 66 -11.64 6.04 0.17
CA GLU A 66 -12.09 6.79 -1.02
C GLU A 66 -11.24 6.52 -2.27
N LEU A 67 -10.08 5.86 -2.12
CA LEU A 67 -9.18 5.44 -3.19
C LEU A 67 -9.61 4.09 -3.82
#